data_AF-A0A928TKF8-F1
#
_entry.id   AF-A0A928TKF8-F1
#
_cell.length_a   1.000
_cell.length_b   1.000
_cell.length_c   1.000
_cell.angle_alpha   90.00
_cell.angle_beta   90.00
_cell.angle_gamma   90.00
#
_symmetry.space_group_name_H-M   'P 1'
#
loop_
_entity.id
_entity.type
_entity.pdbx_description
1 polymer ?
#
loop_
_entity_poly.entity_id
_entity_poly.type
_entity_poly.pdbx_seq_one_letter_code
_entity_poly.pdbx_strand_id
1 'polypeptide(L)'
;MKTFRTLILATAAGLALAGCQTQQQIVDEMQADAVHTAQRRGAFELNCPAAKAEVLSKEMIQSPIMNPRFAPPQRAEYTVGVSGCGQRSTYLVVCAEGGNGCIAAGSRNVVR
;
A
#
# COMPACT_ATOMS: atom_id res chain seq x y z
N MET A 1 39.25 28.26 -6.48
CA MET A 1 38.69 27.80 -5.17
C MET A 1 37.20 28.14 -5.00
N LYS A 2 36.70 29.32 -5.41
CA LYS A 2 35.26 29.68 -5.31
C LYS A 2 34.34 28.82 -6.20
N THR A 3 34.76 28.52 -7.42
CA THR A 3 34.03 27.69 -8.40
C THR A 3 33.89 26.23 -7.99
N PHE A 4 34.85 25.68 -7.25
CA PHE A 4 34.82 24.30 -6.77
C PHE A 4 33.82 24.11 -5.62
N ARG A 5 33.65 25.14 -4.78
CA ARG A 5 32.65 25.15 -3.69
C ARG A 5 31.20 25.20 -4.22
N THR A 6 30.93 25.97 -5.28
CA THR A 6 29.60 26.03 -5.90
C THR A 6 29.19 24.72 -6.57
N LEU A 7 30.16 23.99 -7.14
CA LEU A 7 29.91 22.72 -7.83
C LEU A 7 29.56 21.58 -6.86
N ILE A 8 30.14 21.58 -5.66
CA ILE A 8 29.85 20.61 -4.59
C ILE A 8 28.47 20.86 -3.96
N LEU A 9 28.09 22.13 -3.77
CA LEU A 9 26.76 22.49 -3.24
C LEU A 9 25.62 22.13 -4.20
N ALA A 10 25.84 22.26 -5.52
CA ALA A 10 24.86 21.92 -6.53
C ALA A 10 24.63 20.39 -6.65
N THR A 11 25.69 19.59 -6.50
CA THR A 11 25.58 18.12 -6.55
C THR A 11 24.94 17.54 -5.28
N ALA A 12 25.26 18.08 -4.10
CA ALA A 12 24.65 17.64 -2.84
C ALA A 12 23.12 17.86 -2.79
N ALA A 13 22.62 18.92 -3.44
CA ALA A 13 21.18 19.19 -3.52
C ALA A 13 20.41 18.20 -4.42
N GLY A 14 21.06 17.63 -5.44
CA GLY A 14 20.43 16.67 -6.35
C GLY A 14 20.19 15.28 -5.74
N LEU A 15 21.09 14.83 -4.86
CA LEU A 15 21.02 13.50 -4.24
C LEU A 15 19.90 13.37 -3.18
N ALA A 16 19.44 14.47 -2.59
CA ALA A 16 18.38 14.44 -1.58
C ALA A 16 16.97 14.12 -2.15
N LEU A 17 16.75 14.30 -3.46
CA LEU A 17 15.44 14.11 -4.09
C LEU A 17 15.19 12.66 -4.56
N ALA A 18 16.23 11.84 -4.66
CA ALA A 18 16.10 10.46 -5.17
C ALA A 18 15.64 9.44 -4.10
N GLY A 19 15.63 9.81 -2.81
CA GLY A 19 15.33 8.89 -1.71
C GLY A 19 13.84 8.72 -1.36
N CYS A 20 12.94 9.59 -1.84
CA CYS A 20 11.53 9.54 -1.46
C CYS A 20 10.65 8.64 -2.36
N GLN A 21 11.04 8.36 -3.60
CA GLN A 21 10.15 7.67 -4.54
C GLN A 21 9.99 6.16 -4.27
N THR A 22 11.02 5.49 -3.73
CA THR A 22 11.04 4.03 -3.68
C THR A 22 9.91 3.42 -2.86
N GLN A 23 9.55 4.04 -1.73
CA GLN A 23 8.45 3.55 -0.90
C GLN A 23 7.07 3.73 -1.56
N GLN A 24 6.85 4.82 -2.29
CA GLN A 24 5.57 5.09 -2.95
C GLN A 24 5.36 4.19 -4.18
N GLN A 25 6.44 3.87 -4.89
CA GLN A 25 6.40 2.95 -6.04
C GLN A 25 5.92 1.56 -5.63
N ILE A 26 6.45 1.01 -4.53
CA ILE A 26 6.05 -0.31 -4.01
C ILE A 26 4.56 -0.34 -3.63
N VAL A 27 4.06 0.75 -3.02
CA VAL A 27 2.63 0.88 -2.68
C VAL A 27 1.77 0.96 -3.94
N ASP A 28 2.18 1.69 -4.96
CA ASP A 28 1.38 1.83 -6.17
C ASP A 28 1.29 0.52 -6.97
N GLU A 29 2.37 -0.27 -7.00
CA GLU A 29 2.40 -1.58 -7.67
C GLU A 29 1.43 -2.59 -7.04
N MET A 30 1.37 -2.66 -5.70
CA MET A 30 0.53 -3.64 -5.00
C MET A 30 -0.94 -3.23 -4.84
N GLN A 31 -1.26 -1.96 -5.13
CA GLN A 31 -2.60 -1.42 -4.93
C GLN A 31 -3.68 -2.17 -5.74
N ALA A 32 -3.37 -2.55 -6.98
CA ALA A 32 -4.32 -3.25 -7.85
C ALA A 32 -4.70 -4.62 -7.27
N ASP A 33 -3.72 -5.37 -6.75
CA ASP A 33 -3.94 -6.66 -6.11
C ASP A 33 -4.73 -6.50 -4.80
N ALA A 34 -4.47 -5.44 -4.04
CA ALA A 34 -5.21 -5.15 -2.83
C ALA A 34 -6.69 -4.89 -3.13
N VAL A 35 -6.98 -4.07 -4.14
CA VAL A 35 -8.34 -3.76 -4.60
C VAL A 35 -9.04 -5.03 -5.07
N HIS A 36 -8.39 -5.83 -5.93
CA HIS A 36 -8.95 -7.08 -6.42
C HIS A 36 -9.25 -8.07 -5.28
N THR A 37 -8.34 -8.19 -4.31
CA THR A 37 -8.50 -9.06 -3.14
C THR A 37 -9.70 -8.66 -2.29
N ALA A 38 -9.83 -7.37 -1.97
CA ALA A 38 -10.98 -6.84 -1.25
C ALA A 38 -12.28 -7.00 -2.05
N GLN A 39 -12.26 -6.72 -3.35
CA GLN A 39 -13.44 -6.82 -4.21
C GLN A 39 -14.00 -8.25 -4.23
N ARG A 40 -13.15 -9.27 -4.40
CA ARG A 40 -13.61 -10.67 -4.42
C ARG A 40 -14.25 -11.07 -3.09
N ARG A 41 -13.60 -10.70 -1.98
CA ARG A 41 -14.12 -10.99 -0.64
C ARG A 41 -15.44 -10.25 -0.38
N GLY A 42 -15.50 -8.96 -0.69
CA GLY A 42 -16.71 -8.16 -0.52
C GLY A 42 -17.85 -8.56 -1.44
N ALA A 43 -17.57 -8.92 -2.70
CA ALA A 43 -18.59 -9.47 -3.60
C ALA A 43 -19.22 -10.74 -3.02
N PHE A 44 -18.42 -11.61 -2.39
CA PHE A 44 -18.92 -12.80 -1.71
C PHE A 44 -19.70 -12.45 -0.43
N GLU A 45 -19.13 -11.66 0.49
CA GLU A 45 -19.74 -11.34 1.78
C GLU A 45 -21.03 -10.50 1.65
N LEU A 46 -21.08 -9.59 0.66
CA LEU A 46 -22.26 -8.77 0.37
C LEU A 46 -23.27 -9.49 -0.54
N ASN A 47 -22.97 -10.73 -0.97
CA ASN A 47 -23.74 -11.46 -1.98
C ASN A 47 -24.04 -10.61 -3.23
N CYS A 48 -23.02 -9.90 -3.70
CA CYS A 48 -23.12 -8.89 -4.75
C CYS A 48 -21.98 -9.04 -5.77
N PRO A 49 -22.16 -9.82 -6.86
CA PRO A 49 -21.13 -10.01 -7.87
C PRO A 49 -20.68 -8.70 -8.55
N ALA A 50 -21.56 -7.70 -8.58
CA ALA A 50 -21.28 -6.37 -9.15
C ALA A 50 -20.62 -5.41 -8.16
N ALA A 51 -20.20 -5.87 -6.97
CA ALA A 51 -19.56 -5.02 -5.98
C ALA A 51 -18.28 -4.39 -6.54
N LYS A 52 -18.05 -3.12 -6.20
CA LYS A 52 -16.88 -2.33 -6.59
C LYS A 52 -16.03 -2.02 -5.37
N ALA A 53 -14.72 -2.01 -5.56
CA ALA A 53 -13.74 -1.75 -4.51
C ALA A 53 -12.96 -0.47 -4.81
N GLU A 54 -12.73 0.34 -3.78
CA GLU A 54 -12.00 1.60 -3.84
C GLU A 54 -11.06 1.74 -2.64
N VAL A 55 -9.84 2.21 -2.88
CA VAL A 55 -8.87 2.45 -1.82
C VAL A 55 -9.26 3.71 -1.06
N LEU A 56 -9.45 3.59 0.25
CA LEU A 56 -9.75 4.70 1.17
C LEU A 56 -8.47 5.25 1.78
N SER A 57 -7.52 4.38 2.13
CA SER A 57 -6.19 4.77 2.62
C SER A 57 -5.16 3.69 2.32
N LYS A 58 -3.89 4.08 2.30
CA LYS A 58 -2.75 3.18 2.10
C LYS A 58 -1.55 3.64 2.93
N GLU A 59 -0.83 2.71 3.54
CA GLU A 59 0.34 2.99 4.37
C GLU A 59 1.37 1.85 4.27
N MET A 60 2.65 2.20 4.38
CA MET A 60 3.73 1.21 4.47
C MET A 60 3.90 0.77 5.92
N ILE A 61 3.82 -0.54 6.16
CA ILE A 61 4.14 -1.12 7.46
C ILE A 61 5.66 -1.18 7.58
N GLN A 62 6.21 -0.25 8.37
CA GLN A 62 7.62 -0.30 8.77
C GLN A 62 7.77 -1.26 9.95
N SER A 63 8.49 -2.36 9.75
CA SER A 63 8.82 -3.24 10.87
C SER A 63 9.84 -2.56 11.79
N PRO A 64 9.59 -2.48 13.11
CA PRO A 64 10.55 -1.93 14.06
C PRO A 64 11.79 -2.84 14.20
N ILE A 65 11.72 -4.09 13.72
CA ILE A 65 12.82 -5.05 13.77
C ILE A 65 13.69 -4.85 12.52
N MET A 66 14.69 -3.98 12.64
CA MET A 66 15.76 -3.82 11.66
C MET A 66 16.93 -4.72 12.06
N ASN A 67 16.83 -6.03 11.81
CA ASN A 67 18.00 -6.90 11.95
C ASN A 67 18.87 -6.76 10.69
N PRO A 68 20.13 -6.27 10.77
CA PRO A 68 20.97 -6.07 9.59
C PRO A 68 21.32 -7.38 8.86
N ARG A 69 21.11 -8.55 9.47
CA ARG A 69 21.23 -9.86 8.80
C ARG A 69 19.94 -10.36 8.15
N PHE A 70 18.78 -9.88 8.60
CA PHE A 70 17.45 -10.33 8.15
C PHE A 70 16.50 -9.14 8.19
N ALA A 71 16.48 -8.35 7.12
CA ALA A 71 15.46 -7.32 6.96
C ALA A 71 14.10 -8.00 6.71
N PRO A 72 13.04 -7.64 7.45
CA PRO A 72 11.71 -8.14 7.17
C PRO A 72 11.24 -7.63 5.80
N PRO A 73 10.41 -8.41 5.07
CA PRO A 73 9.87 -7.97 3.80
C PRO A 73 9.01 -6.72 4.01
N GLN A 74 9.09 -5.79 3.07
CA GLN A 74 8.24 -4.61 3.11
C GLN A 74 6.78 -5.04 2.94
N ARG A 75 5.89 -4.37 3.67
CA ARG A 75 4.47 -4.64 3.61
C ARG A 75 3.72 -3.33 3.44
N ALA A 76 2.69 -3.36 2.61
CA ALA A 76 1.76 -2.26 2.45
C ALA A 76 0.39 -2.67 3.00
N GLU A 77 -0.22 -1.79 3.77
CA GLU A 77 -1.57 -1.92 4.28
C GLU A 77 -2.50 -0.99 3.50
N TYR A 78 -3.63 -1.51 3.06
CA TYR A 78 -4.67 -0.79 2.34
C TYR A 78 -5.98 -0.93 3.08
N THR A 79 -6.64 0.21 3.34
CA THR A 79 -8.05 0.20 3.73
C THR A 79 -8.87 0.34 2.47
N VAL A 80 -9.63 -0.70 2.11
CA VAL A 80 -10.40 -0.75 0.87
C VAL A 80 -11.89 -0.79 1.21
N GLY A 81 -12.64 0.20 0.72
CA GLY A 81 -14.10 0.20 0.77
C GLY A 81 -14.65 -0.65 -0.37
N VAL A 82 -15.59 -1.54 -0.07
CA VAL A 82 -16.33 -2.31 -1.08
C VAL A 82 -17.81 -1.98 -0.94
N SER A 83 -18.44 -1.62 -2.04
CA SER A 83 -19.86 -1.28 -2.08
C SER A 83 -20.57 -1.94 -3.25
N GLY A 84 -21.82 -2.31 -3.03
CA GLY A 84 -22.66 -2.98 -4.01
C GLY A 84 -23.98 -3.41 -3.40
N CYS A 85 -25.03 -3.49 -4.22
CA CYS A 85 -26.33 -4.03 -3.82
C CYS A 85 -26.93 -3.37 -2.56
N GLY A 86 -26.71 -2.06 -2.38
CA GLY A 86 -27.20 -1.28 -1.24
C GLY A 86 -26.39 -1.46 0.05
N GLN A 87 -25.31 -2.23 0.03
CA GLN A 87 -24.46 -2.51 1.18
C GLN A 87 -23.04 -2.00 0.97
N ARG A 88 -22.33 -1.82 2.09
CA ARG A 88 -20.92 -1.43 2.08
C ARG A 88 -20.16 -2.06 3.24
N SER A 89 -18.92 -2.43 2.99
CA SER A 89 -17.98 -2.92 3.99
C SER A 89 -16.60 -2.36 3.72
N THR A 90 -15.79 -2.25 4.76
CA THR A 90 -14.40 -1.81 4.66
C THR A 90 -13.49 -2.96 5.04
N TYR A 91 -12.48 -3.23 4.21
CA TYR A 91 -11.52 -4.31 4.38
C TYR A 91 -10.13 -3.75 4.66
N LEU A 92 -9.44 -4.37 5.61
CA LEU A 92 -8.01 -4.16 5.80
C LEU A 92 -7.27 -5.20 4.96
N VAL A 93 -6.48 -4.76 4.00
CA VAL A 93 -5.73 -5.62 3.09
C VAL A 93 -4.24 -5.40 3.31
N VAL A 94 -3.52 -6.48 3.59
CA VAL A 94 -2.07 -6.44 3.78
C VAL A 94 -1.42 -7.18 2.63
N CYS A 95 -0.49 -6.51 1.96
CA CYS A 95 0.30 -7.07 0.88
C CYS A 95 1.77 -7.09 1.29
N ALA A 96 2.48 -8.18 1.00
CA ALA A 96 3.91 -8.31 1.28
C ALA A 96 4.74 -8.38 0.00
N GLU A 97 5.78 -7.55 -0.09
CA GLU A 97 6.76 -7.59 -1.18
C GLU A 97 7.50 -8.94 -1.15
N GLY A 98 7.61 -9.61 -2.31
CA GLY A 98 8.23 -10.95 -2.43
C GLY A 98 7.41 -12.10 -1.82
N GLY A 99 6.15 -11.88 -1.44
CA GLY A 99 5.23 -12.90 -0.91
C GLY A 99 4.21 -13.43 -1.93
N ASN A 100 3.25 -14.24 -1.46
CA ASN A 100 2.20 -14.87 -2.28
C ASN A 100 1.00 -13.93 -2.60
N GLY A 101 1.20 -12.61 -2.60
CA GLY A 101 0.16 -11.60 -2.87
C GLY A 101 -0.48 -10.98 -1.61
N CYS A 102 -1.69 -10.46 -1.77
CA CYS A 102 -2.42 -9.71 -0.74
C CYS A 102 -3.42 -10.57 0.04
N ILE A 103 -3.65 -10.21 1.31
CA ILE A 103 -4.61 -10.87 2.20
C ILE A 103 -5.54 -9.83 2.80
N ALA A 104 -6.86 -10.02 2.69
CA ALA A 104 -7.85 -9.22 3.41
C ALA A 104 -7.97 -9.74 4.87
N ALA A 105 -7.23 -9.13 5.80
CA ALA A 105 -7.06 -9.58 7.19
C ALA A 105 -8.27 -9.29 8.10
N GLY A 106 -9.12 -8.32 7.75
CA GLY A 106 -10.32 -7.98 8.54
C GLY A 106 -11.37 -7.24 7.72
N SER A 107 -12.62 -7.26 8.17
CA SER A 107 -13.72 -6.49 7.59
C SER A 107 -14.54 -5.76 8.66
N ARG A 108 -15.00 -4.56 8.35
CA ARG A 108 -15.95 -3.79 9.14
C ARG A 108 -17.18 -3.52 8.27
N ASN A 109 -18.25 -4.26 8.55
CA ASN A 109 -19.52 -4.08 7.87
C ASN A 109 -20.21 -2.83 8.41
N VAL A 110 -20.54 -1.89 7.53
CA VAL A 110 -21.43 -0.79 7.89
C VAL A 110 -22.74 -1.04 7.16
N VAL A 111 -23.63 -1.80 7.82
CA VAL A 111 -25.01 -1.96 7.37
C VAL A 111 -25.69 -0.61 7.57
N ARG A 112 -26.12 0.04 6.48
CA ARG A 112 -26.95 1.25 6.54
C ARG A 112 -28.29 0.95 5.92
#